data_AF-A0A2W2FIL0-F1
#
_entry.id   AF-A0A2W2FIL0-F1
#
_cell.length_a   1.000
_cell.length_b   1.000
_cell.length_c   1.000
_cell.angle_alpha   90.00
_cell.angle_beta   90.00
_cell.angle_gamma   90.00
#
_symmetry.space_group_name_H-M   'P 1'
#
loop_
_entity.id
_entity.type
_entity.pdbx_description
1 polymer ?
#
loop_
_entity_poly.entity_id
_entity_poly.type
_entity_poly.pdbx_seq_one_letter_code
_entity_poly.pdbx_strand_id
1 'polypeptide(L)'
;MSTDIHDTVGPDTAGIRLDVARHTELFAAIGCDTAAKIAAATGVTERTVRRARQGVIGEVFMAQTITALRRHADTLRQHGHEPPALGDLFCIVNKVA
;
A
#
# COMPACT_ATOMS: atom_id res chain seq x y z
N MET A 1 12.11 21.77 -0.47
CA MET A 1 11.89 21.64 0.99
C MET A 1 11.14 20.32 1.23
N SER A 2 11.73 19.43 2.02
CA SER A 2 11.18 18.12 2.35
C SER A 2 10.13 18.29 3.45
N THR A 3 8.87 18.00 3.18
CA THR A 3 7.86 17.90 4.23
C THR A 3 8.10 16.60 4.98
N ASP A 4 8.80 16.70 6.11
CA ASP A 4 8.94 15.61 7.08
C ASP A 4 7.54 15.23 7.61
N ILE A 5 6.98 14.14 7.09
CA ILE A 5 5.80 13.46 7.63
C ILE A 5 6.25 12.56 8.79
N HIS A 6 6.94 13.17 9.74
CA HIS A 6 7.42 12.56 10.96
C HIS A 6 6.93 13.47 12.08
N ASP A 7 6.08 12.94 12.96
CA ASP A 7 5.62 13.54 14.23
C ASP A 7 4.15 13.97 14.38
N THR A 8 3.24 13.72 13.43
CA THR A 8 1.80 14.03 13.64
C THR A 8 0.90 12.85 14.04
N VAL A 9 1.43 11.64 14.23
CA VAL A 9 0.59 10.52 14.69
C VAL A 9 0.53 10.50 16.22
N GLY A 10 -0.35 11.34 16.78
CA GLY A 10 -0.80 11.21 18.16
C GLY A 10 -1.49 9.85 18.38
N PRO A 11 -1.45 9.30 19.61
CA PRO A 11 -1.80 7.90 19.89
C PRO A 11 -3.30 7.54 19.82
N ASP A 12 -4.18 8.46 19.44
CA ASP A 12 -5.65 8.29 19.45
C ASP A 12 -6.31 8.28 18.06
N THR A 13 -5.54 8.22 16.98
CA THR A 13 -6.10 8.19 15.62
C THR A 13 -6.29 6.75 15.16
N ALA A 14 -7.51 6.39 14.73
CA ALA A 14 -7.78 5.12 14.04
C ALA A 14 -6.71 4.88 12.95
N GLY A 15 -5.88 3.86 13.14
CA GLY A 15 -4.72 3.62 12.29
C GLY A 15 -5.13 2.79 11.08
N ILE A 16 -4.83 3.25 9.86
CA ILE A 16 -5.01 2.40 8.68
C ILE A 16 -3.81 1.47 8.58
N ARG A 17 -4.06 0.17 8.40
CA ARG A 17 -3.04 -0.86 8.23
C ARG A 17 -3.15 -1.52 6.87
N LEU A 18 -1.99 -1.76 6.26
CA LEU A 18 -1.85 -2.49 5.01
C LEU A 18 -1.85 -3.99 5.32
N ASP A 19 -2.65 -4.75 4.58
CA ASP A 19 -2.47 -6.20 4.50
C ASP A 19 -1.20 -6.49 3.68
N VAL A 20 -0.09 -6.71 4.40
CA VAL A 20 1.23 -6.93 3.79
C VAL A 20 1.26 -8.22 2.97
N ALA A 21 0.50 -9.25 3.36
CA ALA A 21 0.47 -10.53 2.65
C ALA A 21 -0.24 -10.35 1.31
N ARG A 22 -1.48 -9.82 1.34
CA ARG A 22 -2.28 -9.51 0.14
C ARG A 22 -1.56 -8.54 -0.78
N HIS A 23 -0.95 -7.49 -0.23
CA HIS A 23 -0.18 -6.52 -1.00
C HIS A 23 1.01 -7.18 -1.72
N THR A 24 1.77 -8.03 -1.02
CA THR A 24 2.93 -8.70 -1.63
C THR A 24 2.51 -9.67 -2.72
N GLU A 25 1.43 -10.43 -2.50
CA GLU A 25 0.84 -11.33 -3.49
C GLU A 25 0.45 -10.59 -4.77
N LEU A 26 -0.32 -9.51 -4.66
CA LEU A 26 -0.81 -8.75 -5.82
C LEU A 26 0.32 -8.08 -6.61
N PHE A 27 1.35 -7.56 -5.92
CA PHE A 27 2.51 -7.00 -6.60
C PHE A 27 3.41 -8.08 -7.23
N ALA A 28 3.53 -9.25 -6.61
CA ALA A 28 4.22 -10.38 -7.23
C ALA A 28 3.53 -10.85 -8.51
N ALA A 29 2.19 -10.87 -8.54
CA ALA A 29 1.39 -11.22 -9.72
C ALA A 29 1.62 -10.29 -10.92
N ILE A 30 2.08 -9.05 -10.70
CA ILE A 30 2.43 -8.10 -11.77
C ILE A 30 3.94 -7.95 -11.97
N GLY A 31 4.74 -8.90 -11.48
CA GLY A 31 6.20 -8.93 -11.64
C GLY A 31 6.98 -7.93 -10.75
N CYS A 32 6.31 -7.32 -9.78
CA CYS A 32 6.86 -6.36 -8.83
C CYS A 32 7.14 -7.01 -7.46
N ASP A 33 8.08 -7.95 -7.43
CA ASP A 33 8.43 -8.78 -6.27
C ASP A 33 9.35 -8.09 -5.23
N THR A 34 9.94 -6.94 -5.56
CA THR A 34 10.86 -6.21 -4.68
C THR A 34 10.32 -4.85 -4.29
N ALA A 35 10.74 -4.33 -3.12
CA ALA A 35 10.34 -2.99 -2.66
C ALA A 35 10.71 -1.89 -3.66
N ALA A 36 11.84 -2.02 -4.37
CA ALA A 36 12.26 -1.10 -5.42
C ALA A 36 11.31 -1.12 -6.63
N LYS A 37 10.89 -2.31 -7.09
CA LYS A 37 9.93 -2.43 -8.19
C LYS A 37 8.54 -1.92 -7.81
N ILE A 38 8.10 -2.20 -6.59
CA ILE A 38 6.84 -1.67 -6.05
C ILE A 38 6.87 -0.14 -5.98
N ALA A 39 7.96 0.43 -5.48
CA ALA A 39 8.18 1.87 -5.45
C ALA A 39 8.11 2.49 -6.86
N ALA A 40 8.78 1.88 -7.84
CA ALA A 40 8.71 2.31 -9.23
C ALA A 40 7.30 2.24 -9.82
N ALA A 41 6.56 1.15 -9.55
CA ALA A 41 5.20 0.96 -10.05
C ALA A 41 4.18 1.93 -9.43
N THR A 42 4.39 2.29 -8.17
CA THR A 42 3.49 3.18 -7.40
C THR A 42 3.89 4.65 -7.48
N GLY A 43 5.11 4.97 -7.90
CA GLY A 43 5.63 6.34 -7.92
C GLY A 43 5.97 6.88 -6.52
N VAL A 44 6.08 6.01 -5.51
CA VAL A 44 6.57 6.39 -4.17
C VAL A 44 8.02 5.98 -3.97
N THR A 45 8.65 6.51 -2.92
CA THR A 45 10.00 6.07 -2.53
C THR A 45 9.97 4.67 -1.90
N GLU A 46 11.06 3.92 -2.01
CA GLU A 46 11.20 2.63 -1.31
C GLU A 46 11.05 2.79 0.22
N ARG A 47 11.51 3.92 0.77
CA ARG A 47 11.32 4.27 2.19
C ARG A 47 9.84 4.35 2.56
N THR A 48 9.00 4.90 1.68
CA THR A 48 7.54 4.94 1.85
C THR A 48 6.94 3.53 1.86
N VAL A 49 7.37 2.66 0.94
CA VAL A 49 6.92 1.25 0.92
C VAL A 49 7.30 0.52 2.22
N ARG A 50 8.54 0.69 2.69
CA ARG A 50 9.02 0.09 3.95
C ARG A 50 8.24 0.60 5.16
N ARG A 51 7.96 1.90 5.23
CA ARG A 51 7.16 2.52 6.30
C ARG A 51 5.70 2.08 6.30
N ALA A 52 5.08 1.95 5.12
CA ALA A 52 3.72 1.46 4.99
C ALA A 52 3.59 0.03 5.53
N ARG A 53 4.58 -0.83 5.26
CA ARG A 53 4.66 -2.18 5.84
C ARG A 53 4.84 -2.19 7.37
N GLN A 54 5.40 -1.13 7.93
CA GLN A 54 5.56 -0.93 9.38
C GLN A 54 4.35 -0.24 10.03
N GLY A 55 3.28 0.04 9.28
CA GLY A 55 2.05 0.64 9.79
C GLY A 55 1.98 2.16 9.71
N VAL A 56 2.93 2.83 9.04
CA VAL A 56 2.86 4.28 8.77
C VAL A 56 2.37 4.48 7.35
N ILE A 57 1.07 4.74 7.18
CA ILE A 57 0.40 4.79 5.88
C ILE A 57 -0.22 6.16 5.66
N GLY A 58 0.24 6.85 4.61
CA GLY A 58 -0.37 8.11 4.15
C GLY A 58 -1.39 7.86 3.03
N GLU A 59 -2.40 8.74 2.93
CA GLU A 59 -3.47 8.66 1.92
C GLU A 59 -2.95 8.58 0.48
N VAL A 60 -1.88 9.33 0.17
CA VAL A 60 -1.25 9.34 -1.15
C VAL A 60 -0.69 7.96 -1.53
N PHE A 61 -0.07 7.25 -0.58
CA PHE A 61 0.44 5.90 -0.83
C PHE A 61 -0.69 4.91 -1.12
N MET A 62 -1.81 5.02 -0.41
CA MET A 62 -2.97 4.16 -0.64
C MET A 62 -3.57 4.38 -2.03
N ALA A 63 -3.81 5.62 -2.40
CA ALA A 63 -4.36 5.98 -3.72
C ALA A 63 -3.45 5.54 -4.87
N GLN A 64 -2.14 5.75 -4.73
CA GLN A 64 -1.14 5.35 -5.72
C GLN A 64 -1.02 3.82 -5.84
N THR A 65 -1.09 3.10 -4.72
CA THR A 65 -1.09 1.62 -4.70
C THR A 65 -2.28 1.05 -5.46
N ILE A 66 -3.49 1.52 -5.16
CA ILE A 66 -4.70 1.07 -5.86
C ILE A 66 -4.65 1.44 -7.35
N THR A 67 -4.19 2.66 -7.66
CA THR A 67 -4.06 3.11 -9.06
C THR A 67 -3.08 2.24 -9.84
N ALA A 68 -1.93 1.90 -9.25
CA ALA A 68 -0.93 1.04 -9.87
C ALA A 68 -1.50 -0.36 -10.16
N LEU A 69 -2.14 -1.00 -9.18
CA LEU A 69 -2.74 -2.32 -9.35
C LEU A 69 -3.87 -2.31 -10.39
N ARG A 70 -4.70 -1.27 -10.43
CA ARG A 70 -5.75 -1.11 -11.44
C ARG A 70 -5.22 -0.90 -12.86
N ARG A 71 -4.06 -0.26 -13.04
CA ARG A 71 -3.40 -0.14 -14.35
C ARG A 71 -2.97 -1.50 -14.90
N HIS A 72 -2.73 -2.47 -14.02
CA HIS A 72 -2.38 -3.84 -14.36
C HIS A 72 -3.56 -4.82 -14.19
N ALA A 73 -4.80 -4.33 -14.28
CA ALA A 73 -6.01 -5.13 -14.05
C ALA A 73 -6.08 -6.39 -14.92
N ASP A 74 -5.70 -6.28 -16.20
CA ASP A 74 -5.74 -7.43 -17.12
C ASP A 74 -4.72 -8.51 -16.74
N THR A 75 -3.52 -8.10 -16.30
CA THR A 75 -2.49 -9.02 -15.78
C THR A 75 -2.95 -9.70 -14.49
N LEU A 76 -3.57 -8.95 -13.57
CA LEU A 76 -4.12 -9.52 -12.34
C LEU A 76 -5.19 -10.58 -12.65
N ARG A 77 -6.10 -10.31 -13.58
CA ARG A 77 -7.15 -11.25 -13.98
C ARG A 77 -6.59 -12.51 -14.64
N GLN A 78 -5.52 -12.40 -15.43
CA GLN A 78 -4.81 -13.56 -15.99
C GLN A 78 -4.22 -14.48 -14.91
N HIS A 79 -3.86 -13.92 -13.75
CA HIS A 79 -3.41 -14.67 -12.58
C HIS A 79 -4.54 -15.05 -11.62
N GLY A 80 -5.80 -14.85 -11.99
CA GLY A 80 -6.96 -15.21 -11.16
C GLY A 80 -7.28 -14.22 -10.04
N HIS A 81 -6.72 -13.00 -10.10
CA HIS A 81 -6.97 -11.95 -9.12
C HIS A 81 -7.85 -10.83 -9.69
N GLU A 82 -8.84 -10.40 -8.92
CA GLU A 82 -9.59 -9.17 -9.22
C GLU A 82 -8.78 -7.93 -8.81
N PRO A 83 -8.86 -6.82 -9.56
CA PRO A 83 -8.23 -5.56 -9.18
C PRO A 83 -8.81 -5.06 -7.84
N PRO A 84 -7.97 -4.79 -6.83
CA PRO A 84 -8.47 -4.46 -5.49
C PRO A 84 -9.08 -3.05 -5.41
N ALA A 85 -10.05 -2.92 -4.51
CA ALA A 85 -10.49 -1.66 -3.92
C ALA A 85 -9.69 -1.33 -2.65
N LEU A 86 -9.85 -0.10 -2.13
CA LEU A 86 -9.17 0.33 -0.90
C LEU A 86 -9.44 -0.61 0.28
N GLY A 87 -10.69 -1.01 0.48
CA GLY A 87 -11.09 -1.90 1.58
C GLY A 87 -10.54 -3.33 1.48
N ASP A 88 -10.04 -3.75 0.32
CA ASP A 88 -9.46 -5.08 0.13
C ASP A 88 -7.99 -5.16 0.58
N LEU A 89 -7.33 -4.00 0.68
CA LEU A 89 -5.89 -3.88 0.98
C LEU A 89 -5.61 -3.11 2.27
N PHE A 90 -6.52 -2.24 2.67
CA PHE A 90 -6.35 -1.34 3.80
C PHE A 90 -7.49 -1.53 4.79
N CYS A 91 -7.13 -1.90 6.01
CA CYS A 91 -8.07 -2.09 7.11
C CYS A 91 -7.93 -0.97 8.13
N ILE A 92 -9.06 -0.49 8.64
CA ILE A 92 -9.06 0.42 9.80
C ILE A 92 -8.79 -0.42 11.04
N VAL A 93 -7.68 -0.13 11.71
CA VAL A 93 -7.36 -0.69 13.02
C VAL A 93 -7.92 0.27 14.06
N ASN A 94 -9.10 -0.07 14.58
CA ASN A 94 -9.56 0.51 15.83
C ASN A 94 -8.80 -0.19 16.96
N LYS A 95 -8.16 0.59 17.84
CA LYS A 95 -7.63 0.01 19.07
C LYS A 95 -8.84 -0.50 19.87
N VAL A 96 -8.86 -1.79 20.17
CA VAL A 96 -9.80 -2.34 21.16
C VAL A 96 -9.48 -1.61 22.47
N ALA A 97 -10.52 -0.99 23.04
CA ALA A 97 -10.44 -0.23 24.30
C ALA A 97 -9.89 -1.09 25.44
#